data_AF-A0A5N5TCM3-F1
#
_entry.id   AF-A0A5N5TCM3-F1
#
_cell.length_a   1.000
_cell.length_b   1.000
_cell.length_c   1.000
_cell.angle_alpha   90.00
_cell.angle_beta   90.00
_cell.angle_gamma   90.00
#
_symmetry.space_group_name_H-M   'P 1'
#
loop_
_entity.id
_entity.type
_entity.pdbx_description
1 polymer ?
#
loop_
_entity_poly.entity_id
_entity_poly.type
_entity_poly.pdbx_seq_one_letter_code
_entity_poly.pdbx_strand_id
1 'polypeptide(L)'
;DYLVLVGLFFIVNLTNNLAFDFKISIPLHIIFRSVRLPIGGLIASMIMGMVVLGRRYTVLKYASVVMITIGTIVCTLASAENISENPDDYQADFITWLQGIFILTFALFLSARMGIYQECLYTKYGKHPKEALFYIHALSIPAFLLTSPSIYEHVLKFNASSPLPELATIPYLSTIPRLWLYLLGNTLTQYICIGSVFTLTSECAALTVTLVLTLRKFMSLLFSIFYFSNPFTLYHWMGSFLVFGGTLAFSDIFSKTKVSTTKKVE
;
A
#
# COMPACT_ATOMS: atom_id res chain seq x y z
N ASP A 1 -8.92 5.02 -22.94
CA ASP A 1 -7.94 5.20 -21.84
C ASP A 1 -8.47 4.77 -20.47
N TYR A 2 -9.65 5.23 -20.02
CA TYR A 2 -10.21 4.75 -18.74
C TYR A 2 -10.46 3.23 -18.66
N LEU A 3 -10.87 2.56 -19.76
CA LEU A 3 -11.05 1.11 -19.76
C LEU A 3 -9.74 0.33 -19.48
N VAL A 4 -8.60 0.82 -19.98
CA VAL A 4 -7.29 0.22 -19.71
C VAL A 4 -6.93 0.40 -18.23
N LEU A 5 -7.20 1.59 -17.68
CA LEU A 5 -6.96 1.88 -16.28
C LEU A 5 -7.87 1.05 -15.35
N VAL A 6 -9.13 0.85 -15.73
CA VAL A 6 -10.08 -0.03 -15.03
C VAL A 6 -9.61 -1.48 -15.07
N GLY A 7 -9.16 -1.97 -16.24
CA GLY A 7 -8.59 -3.31 -16.37
C GLY A 7 -7.37 -3.51 -15.47
N LEU A 8 -6.44 -2.55 -15.47
CA LEU A 8 -5.28 -2.56 -14.56
C LEU A 8 -5.72 -2.53 -13.08
N PHE A 9 -6.69 -1.67 -12.73
CA PHE A 9 -7.23 -1.58 -11.38
C PHE A 9 -7.83 -2.89 -10.93
N PHE A 10 -8.68 -3.51 -11.75
CA PHE A 10 -9.30 -4.79 -11.44
C PHE A 10 -8.26 -5.91 -11.27
N ILE A 11 -7.32 -6.06 -12.21
CA ILE A 11 -6.29 -7.12 -12.15
C ILE A 11 -5.41 -6.92 -10.90
N VAL A 12 -5.03 -5.69 -10.58
CA VAL A 12 -4.24 -5.41 -9.37
C VAL A 12 -5.00 -5.78 -8.10
N ASN A 13 -6.28 -5.42 -7.98
CA ASN A 13 -7.08 -5.78 -6.82
C ASN A 13 -7.29 -7.30 -6.71
N LEU A 14 -7.58 -7.97 -7.83
CA LEU A 14 -7.71 -9.41 -7.88
C LEU A 14 -6.42 -10.12 -7.46
N THR A 15 -5.28 -9.71 -8.03
CA THR A 15 -3.97 -10.33 -7.75
C THR A 15 -3.54 -10.10 -6.30
N ASN A 16 -3.78 -8.90 -5.74
CA ASN A 16 -3.50 -8.64 -4.32
C ASN A 16 -4.42 -9.46 -3.39
N ASN A 17 -5.68 -9.67 -3.77
CA ASN A 17 -6.61 -10.46 -2.96
C ASN A 17 -6.29 -11.96 -3.03
N LEU A 18 -6.02 -12.48 -4.24
CA LEU A 18 -5.62 -13.88 -4.45
C LEU A 18 -4.36 -14.24 -3.65
N ALA A 19 -3.44 -13.30 -3.45
CA ALA A 19 -2.23 -13.55 -2.66
C ALA A 19 -2.52 -14.00 -1.21
N PHE A 20 -3.68 -13.63 -0.64
CA PHE A 20 -4.07 -14.08 0.70
C PHE A 20 -4.54 -15.54 0.75
N ASP A 21 -5.01 -16.09 -0.37
CA ASP A 21 -5.49 -17.48 -0.44
C ASP A 21 -4.32 -18.49 -0.43
N PHE A 22 -3.10 -18.06 -0.75
CA PHE A 22 -1.89 -18.90 -0.74
C PHE A 22 -1.29 -19.13 0.66
N LYS A 23 -2.13 -19.09 1.73
CA LYS A 23 -1.76 -19.31 3.14
C LYS A 23 -0.53 -18.52 3.62
N ILE A 24 -0.28 -17.37 3.01
CA ILE A 24 0.74 -16.47 3.51
C ILE A 24 0.14 -15.83 4.78
N SER A 25 0.73 -16.09 5.94
CA SER A 25 0.28 -15.44 7.18
C SER A 25 0.28 -13.92 6.99
N ILE A 26 -0.67 -13.20 7.60
CA ILE A 26 -0.76 -11.74 7.48
C ILE A 26 0.59 -11.04 7.80
N PRO A 27 1.36 -11.48 8.82
CA PRO A 27 2.73 -11.03 9.04
C PRO A 27 3.67 -11.38 7.88
N LEU A 28 3.66 -12.62 7.37
CA LEU A 28 4.44 -13.03 6.21
C LEU A 28 4.09 -12.22 4.96
N HIS A 29 2.84 -11.84 4.72
CA HIS A 29 2.44 -11.01 3.57
C HIS A 29 2.98 -9.58 3.71
N ILE A 30 2.95 -9.01 4.92
CA ILE A 30 3.54 -7.71 5.23
C ILE A 30 5.07 -7.78 5.08
N ILE A 31 5.70 -8.84 5.56
CA ILE A 31 7.11 -9.17 5.33
C ILE A 31 7.37 -9.34 3.83
N PHE A 32 6.60 -10.10 3.04
CA PHE A 32 6.89 -10.33 1.62
C PHE A 32 6.78 -9.07 0.77
N ARG A 33 5.85 -8.17 1.10
CA ARG A 33 5.77 -6.83 0.51
C ARG A 33 6.96 -5.94 0.89
N SER A 34 7.62 -6.23 2.01
CA SER A 34 8.71 -5.43 2.59
C SER A 34 10.11 -6.08 2.52
N VAL A 35 10.29 -7.39 2.36
CA VAL A 35 11.50 -8.13 2.81
C VAL A 35 12.13 -9.04 1.76
N ARG A 36 11.40 -9.55 0.77
CA ARG A 36 11.97 -10.55 -0.16
C ARG A 36 11.62 -10.34 -1.63
N LEU A 37 11.60 -9.08 -2.05
CA LEU A 37 12.17 -8.75 -3.34
C LEU A 37 13.13 -7.57 -3.19
N PRO A 38 14.27 -7.55 -3.92
CA PRO A 38 15.14 -6.38 -4.07
C PRO A 38 14.44 -5.20 -4.80
N ILE A 39 13.11 -5.27 -4.95
CA ILE A 39 12.25 -4.40 -5.73
C ILE A 39 11.08 -3.98 -4.84
N GLY A 40 11.34 -3.30 -3.72
CA GLY A 40 10.27 -2.66 -2.94
C GLY A 40 9.37 -1.80 -3.85
N GLY A 41 8.14 -1.49 -3.43
CA GLY A 41 7.19 -0.75 -4.28
C GLY A 41 7.74 0.55 -4.89
N LEU A 42 8.63 1.23 -4.15
CA LEU A 42 9.40 2.39 -4.63
C LEU A 42 10.37 2.05 -5.77
N ILE A 43 11.13 0.96 -5.63
CA ILE A 43 12.06 0.49 -6.66
C ILE A 43 11.27 0.05 -7.91
N ALA A 44 10.15 -0.67 -7.73
CA ALA A 44 9.28 -1.06 -8.83
C ALA A 44 8.74 0.17 -9.58
N SER A 45 8.25 1.18 -8.85
CA SER A 45 7.80 2.45 -9.44
C SER A 45 8.91 3.19 -10.16
N MET A 46 10.15 3.15 -9.64
CA MET A 46 11.30 3.81 -10.26
C MET A 46 11.73 3.08 -11.55
N ILE A 47 11.84 1.75 -11.52
CA ILE A 47 12.14 0.92 -12.70
C ILE A 47 11.09 1.13 -13.78
N MET A 48 9.81 1.06 -13.43
CA MET A 48 8.73 1.29 -14.38
C MET A 48 8.74 2.72 -14.93
N GLY A 49 9.10 3.72 -14.12
CA GLY A 49 9.27 5.10 -14.59
C GLY A 49 10.41 5.25 -15.59
N MET A 50 11.51 4.50 -15.42
CA MET A 50 12.62 4.47 -16.37
C MET A 50 12.23 3.78 -17.67
N VAL A 51 11.65 2.57 -17.59
CA VAL A 51 11.33 1.75 -18.76
C VAL A 51 10.19 2.34 -19.59
N VAL A 52 9.12 2.82 -18.94
CA VAL A 52 7.90 3.26 -19.64
C VAL A 52 7.98 4.73 -20.04
N LEU A 53 8.53 5.62 -19.21
CA LEU A 53 8.59 7.06 -19.49
C LEU A 53 9.98 7.53 -19.92
N GLY A 54 11.00 6.66 -19.94
CA GLY A 54 12.38 7.06 -20.24
C GLY A 54 12.98 8.02 -19.22
N ARG A 55 12.43 8.09 -17.99
CA ARG A 55 12.88 9.04 -16.97
C ARG A 55 14.27 8.68 -16.47
N ARG A 56 15.07 9.71 -16.18
CA ARG A 56 16.35 9.57 -15.47
C ARG A 56 16.23 10.24 -14.11
N TYR A 57 16.68 9.53 -13.07
CA TYR A 57 16.67 10.03 -11.70
C TYR A 57 18.08 10.47 -11.29
N THR A 58 18.18 11.37 -10.31
CA THR A 58 19.47 11.77 -9.73
C THR A 58 20.02 10.68 -8.81
N VAL A 59 21.34 10.63 -8.63
CA VAL A 59 21.99 9.67 -7.73
C VAL A 59 21.40 9.72 -6.31
N LEU A 60 21.07 10.92 -5.83
CA LEU A 60 20.42 11.11 -4.53
C LEU A 60 19.05 10.42 -4.44
N LYS A 61 18.25 10.44 -5.51
CA LYS A 61 16.95 9.75 -5.53
C LYS A 61 17.10 8.23 -5.51
N TYR A 62 18.10 7.68 -6.22
CA TYR A 62 18.43 6.25 -6.12
C TYR A 62 18.84 5.87 -4.70
N ALA A 63 19.78 6.61 -4.10
CA ALA A 63 20.24 6.37 -2.74
C ALA A 63 19.09 6.47 -1.72
N SER A 64 18.21 7.47 -1.87
CA SER A 64 17.04 7.67 -1.03
C SER A 64 16.06 6.49 -1.09
N VAL A 65 15.74 6.04 -2.31
CA VAL A 65 14.84 4.89 -2.52
C VAL A 65 15.41 3.62 -1.90
N VAL A 66 16.71 3.37 -2.04
CA VAL A 66 17.39 2.23 -1.42
C VAL A 66 17.34 2.33 0.11
N MET A 67 17.65 3.51 0.66
CA MET A 67 17.64 3.74 2.11
C MET A 67 16.24 3.53 2.71
N ILE A 68 15.20 4.06 2.08
CA ILE A 68 13.81 3.87 2.52
C ILE A 68 13.44 2.39 2.45
N THR A 69 13.79 1.72 1.36
CA THR A 69 13.51 0.30 1.19
C THR A 69 14.15 -0.49 2.33
N ILE A 70 15.46 -0.37 2.55
CA ILE A 70 16.19 -1.03 3.64
C ILE A 70 15.56 -0.72 5.01
N GLY A 71 15.25 0.55 5.28
CA GLY A 71 14.62 0.94 6.55
C GLY A 71 13.26 0.28 6.79
N THR A 72 12.42 0.21 5.76
CA THR A 72 11.14 -0.50 5.84
C THR A 72 11.32 -2.01 6.01
N ILE A 73 12.32 -2.63 5.37
CA ILE A 73 12.65 -4.06 5.52
C ILE A 73 13.00 -4.35 6.99
N VAL A 74 13.98 -3.62 7.54
CA VAL A 74 14.52 -3.84 8.89
C VAL A 74 13.43 -3.68 9.95
N CYS A 75 12.63 -2.62 9.85
CA CYS A 75 11.54 -2.36 10.80
C CYS A 75 10.45 -3.45 10.71
N THR A 76 10.07 -3.84 9.48
CA THR A 76 9.05 -4.88 9.28
C THR A 76 9.50 -6.23 9.81
N LEU A 77 10.76 -6.62 9.56
CA LEU A 77 11.33 -7.86 10.08
C LEU A 77 11.33 -7.90 11.61
N ALA A 78 11.78 -6.81 12.24
CA ALA A 78 11.81 -6.71 13.69
C ALA A 78 10.40 -6.78 14.29
N SER A 79 9.40 -6.20 13.64
CA SER A 79 8.00 -6.30 14.08
C SER A 79 7.42 -7.70 13.88
N ALA A 80 7.81 -8.40 12.81
CA ALA A 80 7.26 -9.72 12.49
C ALA A 80 7.74 -10.83 13.43
N GLU A 81 8.99 -10.77 13.90
CA GLU A 81 9.54 -11.72 14.87
C GLU A 81 8.76 -11.71 16.19
N ASN A 82 8.13 -10.58 16.53
CA ASN A 82 7.27 -10.47 17.72
C ASN A 82 5.86 -11.07 17.54
N ILE A 83 5.47 -11.48 16.31
CA ILE A 83 4.12 -11.95 15.98
C ILE A 83 4.11 -13.46 15.66
N SER A 84 5.26 -14.14 15.64
CA SER A 84 5.33 -15.57 15.33
C SER A 84 4.88 -16.44 16.50
N GLU A 85 3.57 -16.65 16.64
CA GLU A 85 3.02 -17.78 17.38
C GLU A 85 2.93 -19.00 16.45
N ASN A 86 3.57 -20.11 16.89
CA ASN A 86 3.57 -21.47 16.34
C ASN A 86 4.46 -21.77 15.10
N PRO A 87 5.63 -22.40 15.31
CA PRO A 87 6.55 -22.89 14.26
C PRO A 87 6.14 -24.19 13.54
N ASP A 88 4.95 -24.73 13.79
CA ASP A 88 4.66 -26.15 13.48
C ASP A 88 3.89 -26.41 12.17
N ASP A 89 3.55 -25.38 11.37
CA ASP A 89 2.84 -25.56 10.07
C ASP A 89 3.74 -25.36 8.82
N TYR A 90 5.06 -25.32 9.00
CA TYR A 90 6.02 -24.85 7.97
C TYR A 90 6.43 -25.87 6.91
N GLN A 91 5.95 -27.12 7.00
CA GLN A 91 6.37 -28.17 6.07
C GLN A 91 5.46 -28.34 4.84
N ALA A 92 4.31 -27.67 4.81
CA ALA A 92 3.42 -27.71 3.66
C ALA A 92 3.72 -26.57 2.66
N ASP A 93 4.53 -26.95 1.68
CA ASP A 93 4.47 -26.50 0.28
C ASP A 93 5.26 -25.23 -0.11
N PHE A 94 6.58 -25.41 -0.23
CA PHE A 94 7.50 -24.45 -0.86
C PHE A 94 7.00 -23.94 -2.23
N ILE A 95 6.24 -24.74 -2.98
CA ILE A 95 5.66 -24.34 -4.27
C ILE A 95 4.53 -23.32 -4.08
N THR A 96 3.59 -23.57 -3.16
CA THR A 96 2.55 -22.60 -2.78
C THR A 96 3.17 -21.28 -2.29
N TRP A 97 4.24 -21.38 -1.51
CA TRP A 97 5.01 -20.22 -1.07
C TRP A 97 5.64 -19.43 -2.23
N LEU A 98 6.30 -20.12 -3.17
CA LEU A 98 6.92 -19.51 -4.35
C LEU A 98 5.88 -18.85 -5.27
N GLN A 99 4.72 -19.48 -5.44
CA GLN A 99 3.58 -18.94 -6.20
C GLN A 99 3.07 -17.63 -5.58
N GLY A 100 2.90 -17.60 -4.26
CA GLY A 100 2.52 -16.39 -3.54
C GLY A 100 3.47 -15.22 -3.76
N ILE A 101 4.79 -15.48 -3.71
CA ILE A 101 5.82 -14.47 -4.00
C ILE A 101 5.73 -13.96 -5.44
N PHE A 102 5.54 -14.87 -6.40
CA PHE A 102 5.43 -14.50 -7.82
C PHE A 102 4.21 -13.59 -8.06
N ILE A 103 3.06 -13.94 -7.51
CA ILE A 103 1.81 -13.19 -7.61
C ILE A 103 1.95 -11.79 -6.99
N LEU A 104 2.56 -11.70 -5.80
CA LEU A 104 2.83 -10.41 -5.15
C LEU A 104 3.79 -9.53 -5.96
N THR A 105 4.86 -10.12 -6.50
CA THR A 105 5.80 -9.41 -7.38
C THR A 105 5.09 -8.83 -8.60
N PHE A 106 4.30 -9.66 -9.26
CA PHE A 106 3.52 -9.27 -10.43
C PHE A 106 2.54 -8.14 -10.09
N ALA A 107 1.82 -8.26 -8.96
CA ALA A 107 0.93 -7.21 -8.47
C ALA A 107 1.64 -5.88 -8.20
N LEU A 108 2.88 -5.91 -7.69
CA LEU A 108 3.67 -4.70 -7.43
C LEU A 108 4.01 -3.96 -8.72
N PHE A 109 4.47 -4.68 -9.76
CA PHE A 109 4.76 -4.09 -11.06
C PHE A 109 3.51 -3.55 -11.75
N LEU A 110 2.39 -4.27 -11.67
CA LEU A 110 1.11 -3.78 -12.19
C LEU A 110 0.61 -2.54 -11.43
N SER A 111 0.80 -2.48 -10.11
CA SER A 111 0.47 -1.30 -9.30
C SER A 111 1.30 -0.09 -9.70
N ALA A 112 2.61 -0.28 -9.91
CA ALA A 112 3.51 0.74 -10.43
C ALA A 112 3.10 1.20 -11.84
N ARG A 113 2.75 0.26 -12.72
CA ARG A 113 2.25 0.56 -14.07
C ARG A 113 0.98 1.39 -14.04
N MET A 114 0.04 1.03 -13.15
CA MET A 114 -1.23 1.75 -12.98
C MET A 114 -0.99 3.19 -12.53
N GLY A 115 -0.16 3.41 -11.50
CA GLY A 115 0.16 4.77 -11.03
C GLY A 115 0.80 5.64 -12.11
N ILE A 116 1.71 5.07 -12.91
CA ILE A 116 2.30 5.74 -14.07
C ILE A 116 1.25 6.04 -15.15
N TYR A 117 0.36 5.10 -15.44
CA TYR A 117 -0.70 5.31 -16.43
C TYR A 117 -1.65 6.44 -15.99
N GLN A 118 -1.97 6.51 -14.70
CA GLN A 118 -2.74 7.62 -14.12
C GLN A 118 -2.01 8.97 -14.29
N GLU A 119 -0.71 9.02 -14.02
CA GLU A 119 0.10 10.22 -14.23
C GLU A 119 0.07 10.68 -15.70
N CYS A 120 0.26 9.76 -16.65
CA CYS A 120 0.18 10.07 -18.08
C CYS A 120 -1.21 10.56 -18.49
N LEU A 121 -2.27 9.94 -17.94
CA LEU A 121 -3.66 10.31 -18.22
C LEU A 121 -3.94 11.76 -17.78
N TYR A 122 -3.55 12.12 -16.55
CA TYR A 122 -3.74 13.49 -16.04
C TYR A 122 -2.91 14.52 -16.80
N THR A 123 -1.71 14.15 -17.26
CA THR A 123 -0.88 15.02 -18.10
C THR A 123 -1.51 15.28 -19.46
N LYS A 124 -2.18 14.27 -20.05
CA LYS A 124 -2.75 14.33 -21.40
C LYS A 124 -4.14 14.99 -21.43
N TYR A 125 -4.99 14.70 -20.45
CA TYR A 125 -6.42 15.10 -20.46
C TYR A 125 -6.78 16.16 -19.42
N GLY A 126 -5.84 16.56 -18.56
CA GLY A 126 -6.09 17.50 -17.48
C GLY A 126 -6.40 16.82 -16.15
N LYS A 127 -6.39 17.64 -15.08
CA LYS A 127 -6.45 17.18 -13.70
C LYS A 127 -7.89 17.08 -13.21
N HIS A 128 -8.51 15.92 -13.39
CA HIS A 128 -9.87 15.64 -12.94
C HIS A 128 -9.92 14.43 -11.98
N PRO A 129 -9.37 14.54 -10.76
CA PRO A 129 -9.22 13.40 -9.86
C PRO A 129 -10.56 12.81 -9.39
N LYS A 130 -11.59 13.64 -9.20
CA LYS A 130 -12.94 13.18 -8.81
C LYS A 130 -13.63 12.36 -9.92
N GLU A 131 -13.47 12.82 -11.16
CA GLU A 131 -14.01 12.14 -12.34
C GLU A 131 -13.31 10.78 -12.54
N ALA A 132 -11.97 10.77 -12.48
CA ALA A 132 -11.19 9.55 -12.57
C ALA A 132 -11.53 8.56 -11.45
N LEU A 133 -11.73 9.04 -10.22
CA LEU A 133 -12.17 8.23 -9.09
C LEU A 133 -13.53 7.57 -9.39
N PHE A 134 -14.51 8.36 -9.84
CA PHE A 134 -15.84 7.87 -10.16
C PHE A 134 -15.80 6.79 -11.25
N TYR A 135 -15.18 7.08 -12.40
CA TYR A 135 -15.18 6.14 -13.52
C TYR A 135 -14.42 4.85 -13.22
N ILE A 136 -13.29 4.93 -12.53
CA ILE A 136 -12.52 3.71 -12.21
C ILE A 136 -13.34 2.80 -11.31
N HIS A 137 -13.94 3.33 -10.25
CA HIS A 137 -14.71 2.50 -9.33
C HIS A 137 -16.04 2.03 -9.94
N ALA A 138 -16.80 2.92 -10.59
CA ALA A 138 -18.09 2.58 -11.19
C ALA A 138 -17.94 1.53 -12.29
N LEU A 139 -16.95 1.69 -13.19
CA LEU A 139 -16.71 0.74 -14.29
C LEU A 139 -16.04 -0.56 -13.82
N SER A 140 -15.45 -0.59 -12.62
CA SER A 140 -14.92 -1.82 -12.04
C SER A 140 -16.01 -2.69 -11.41
N ILE A 141 -17.17 -2.14 -11.02
CA ILE A 141 -18.25 -2.91 -10.38
C ILE A 141 -18.68 -4.13 -11.22
N PRO A 142 -18.95 -4.01 -12.54
CA PRO A 142 -19.25 -5.18 -13.36
C PRO A 142 -18.14 -6.24 -13.37
N ALA A 143 -16.87 -5.82 -13.32
CA ALA A 143 -15.75 -6.75 -13.28
C ALA A 143 -15.71 -7.55 -11.96
N PHE A 144 -16.06 -6.93 -10.83
CA PHE A 144 -16.17 -7.61 -9.54
C PHE A 144 -17.32 -8.63 -9.47
N LEU A 145 -18.29 -8.62 -10.39
CA LEU A 145 -19.30 -9.68 -10.49
C LEU A 145 -18.67 -11.04 -10.84
N LEU A 146 -17.51 -11.06 -11.51
CA LEU A 146 -16.76 -12.29 -11.77
C LEU A 146 -16.29 -12.97 -10.47
N THR A 147 -16.11 -12.19 -9.40
CA THR A 147 -15.76 -12.66 -8.05
C THR A 147 -16.98 -12.79 -7.12
N SER A 148 -18.20 -12.74 -7.67
CA SER A 148 -19.44 -12.82 -6.88
C SER A 148 -19.59 -14.06 -6.00
N PRO A 149 -19.11 -15.28 -6.36
CA PRO A 149 -19.22 -16.44 -5.47
C PRO A 149 -18.47 -16.22 -4.15
N SER A 150 -17.22 -15.74 -4.23
CA SER A 150 -16.42 -15.44 -3.04
C SER A 150 -17.06 -14.34 -2.19
N ILE A 151 -17.62 -13.31 -2.82
CA ILE A 151 -18.34 -12.23 -2.11
C ILE A 151 -19.54 -12.80 -1.35
N TYR A 152 -20.33 -13.69 -1.98
CA TYR A 152 -21.49 -14.31 -1.36
C TYR A 152 -21.10 -15.15 -0.14
N GLU A 153 -20.02 -15.92 -0.21
CA GLU A 153 -19.50 -16.65 0.94
C GLU A 153 -19.13 -15.73 2.12
N HIS A 154 -18.51 -14.58 1.84
CA HIS A 154 -18.20 -13.59 2.88
C HIS A 154 -19.45 -12.94 3.47
N VAL A 155 -20.48 -12.68 2.66
CA VAL A 155 -21.78 -12.16 3.15
C VAL A 155 -22.41 -13.14 4.14
N LEU A 156 -22.38 -14.44 3.85
CA LEU A 156 -22.89 -15.47 4.78
C LEU A 156 -22.11 -15.46 6.11
N LYS A 157 -20.77 -15.38 6.04
CA LYS A 157 -19.91 -15.27 7.24
C LYS A 157 -20.19 -13.99 8.04
N PHE A 158 -20.48 -12.89 7.36
CA PHE A 158 -20.76 -11.60 8.00
C PHE A 158 -22.12 -11.62 8.71
N ASN A 159 -23.13 -12.20 8.07
CA ASN A 159 -24.46 -12.34 8.67
C ASN A 159 -24.47 -13.28 9.88
N ALA A 160 -23.60 -14.29 9.89
CA ALA A 160 -23.43 -15.19 11.03
C ALA A 160 -22.64 -14.57 12.20
N SER A 161 -22.05 -13.37 12.04
CA SER A 161 -21.23 -12.76 13.08
C SER A 161 -22.07 -12.16 14.20
N SER A 162 -21.57 -12.26 15.44
CA SER A 162 -22.26 -11.67 16.59
C SER A 162 -22.30 -10.14 16.50
N PRO A 163 -23.35 -9.47 17.02
CA PRO A 163 -23.36 -8.02 17.17
C PRO A 163 -22.24 -7.49 18.09
N LEU A 164 -21.95 -6.19 18.02
CA LEU A 164 -20.99 -5.56 18.94
C LEU A 164 -21.61 -5.47 20.35
N PRO A 165 -20.96 -6.04 21.38
CA PRO A 165 -21.47 -5.95 22.76
C PRO A 165 -21.59 -4.50 23.26
N GLU A 166 -20.68 -3.63 22.81
CA GLU A 166 -20.60 -2.22 23.18
C GLU A 166 -21.78 -1.38 22.67
N LEU A 167 -22.43 -1.82 21.58
CA LEU A 167 -23.61 -1.16 21.01
C LEU A 167 -24.92 -1.85 21.41
N ALA A 168 -24.88 -2.85 22.30
CA ALA A 168 -26.06 -3.58 22.74
C ALA A 168 -27.10 -2.68 23.44
N THR A 169 -26.67 -1.53 23.97
CA THR A 169 -27.52 -0.55 24.67
C THR A 169 -28.23 0.43 23.72
N ILE A 170 -27.85 0.49 22.44
CA ILE A 170 -28.46 1.40 21.47
C ILE A 170 -29.54 0.64 20.67
N PRO A 171 -30.82 1.07 20.74
CA PRO A 171 -31.89 0.47 19.95
C PRO A 171 -31.54 0.47 18.45
N TYR A 172 -31.91 -0.60 17.74
CA TYR A 172 -31.66 -0.83 16.31
C TYR A 172 -30.20 -1.15 15.90
N LEU A 173 -29.18 -0.69 16.64
CA LEU A 173 -27.78 -1.06 16.38
C LEU A 173 -27.37 -2.38 17.04
N SER A 174 -28.11 -2.82 18.06
CA SER A 174 -27.87 -4.09 18.77
C SER A 174 -28.06 -5.35 17.90
N THR A 175 -28.72 -5.24 16.76
CA THR A 175 -28.98 -6.37 15.83
C THR A 175 -27.98 -6.43 14.68
N ILE A 176 -27.16 -5.39 14.48
CA ILE A 176 -26.25 -5.33 13.32
C ILE A 176 -25.02 -6.21 13.59
N PRO A 177 -24.69 -7.18 12.71
CA PRO A 177 -23.50 -8.00 12.87
C PRO A 177 -22.22 -7.16 12.84
N ARG A 178 -21.27 -7.46 13.74
CA ARG A 178 -20.05 -6.64 13.92
C ARG A 178 -19.22 -6.44 12.64
N LEU A 179 -19.15 -7.47 11.79
CA LEU A 179 -18.32 -7.44 10.59
C LEU A 179 -18.81 -6.42 9.57
N TRP A 180 -20.12 -6.17 9.51
CA TRP A 180 -20.69 -5.11 8.67
C TRP A 180 -20.30 -3.71 9.17
N LEU A 181 -20.25 -3.50 10.48
CA LEU A 181 -19.81 -2.23 11.07
C LEU A 181 -18.32 -1.99 10.79
N TYR A 182 -17.47 -3.02 10.91
CA TYR A 182 -16.05 -2.93 10.56
C TYR A 182 -15.84 -2.65 9.07
N LEU A 183 -16.62 -3.29 8.19
CA LEU A 183 -16.57 -3.02 6.76
C LEU A 183 -17.00 -1.59 6.42
N LEU A 184 -18.05 -1.07 7.07
CA LEU A 184 -18.48 0.31 6.89
C LEU A 184 -17.38 1.29 7.30
N GLY A 185 -16.80 1.11 8.49
CA GLY A 185 -15.69 1.94 8.97
C GLY A 185 -14.47 1.88 8.06
N ASN A 186 -14.11 0.67 7.59
CA ASN A 186 -13.04 0.49 6.61
C ASN A 186 -13.34 1.19 5.29
N THR A 187 -14.58 1.09 4.78
CA THR A 187 -14.99 1.71 3.52
C THR A 187 -14.94 3.23 3.59
N LEU A 188 -15.42 3.83 4.68
CA LEU A 188 -15.40 5.29 4.87
C LEU A 188 -13.98 5.84 4.95
N THR A 189 -13.13 5.21 5.75
CA THR A 189 -11.71 5.61 5.87
C THR A 189 -10.96 5.40 4.55
N GLN A 190 -11.23 4.31 3.85
CA GLN A 190 -10.65 4.01 2.54
C GLN A 190 -11.11 5.03 1.48
N TYR A 191 -12.36 5.46 1.49
CA TYR A 191 -12.85 6.49 0.56
C TYR A 191 -12.08 7.81 0.71
N ILE A 192 -11.93 8.29 1.95
CA ILE A 192 -11.14 9.50 2.26
C ILE A 192 -9.70 9.31 1.76
N CYS A 193 -9.10 8.17 2.11
CA CYS A 193 -7.74 7.83 1.74
C CYS A 193 -7.52 7.79 0.21
N ILE A 194 -8.36 7.07 -0.54
CA ILE A 194 -8.22 6.96 -1.99
C ILE A 194 -8.49 8.31 -2.65
N GLY A 195 -9.46 9.09 -2.18
CA GLY A 195 -9.71 10.45 -2.68
C GLY A 195 -8.47 11.35 -2.58
N SER A 196 -7.77 11.31 -1.44
CA SER A 196 -6.49 12.02 -1.27
C SER A 196 -5.40 11.48 -2.20
N VAL A 197 -5.33 10.16 -2.41
CA VAL A 197 -4.33 9.56 -3.31
C VAL A 197 -4.56 9.99 -4.75
N PHE A 198 -5.81 10.00 -5.23
CA PHE A 198 -6.14 10.46 -6.58
C PHE A 198 -5.78 11.93 -6.79
N THR A 199 -6.04 12.77 -5.78
CA THR A 199 -5.64 14.18 -5.78
C THR A 199 -4.12 14.32 -5.79
N LEU A 200 -3.41 13.49 -5.02
CA LEU A 200 -1.95 13.50 -5.02
C LEU A 200 -1.38 13.06 -6.38
N THR A 201 -1.96 12.03 -7.01
CA THR A 201 -1.54 11.56 -8.34
C THR A 201 -1.79 12.57 -9.45
N SER A 202 -2.78 13.47 -9.31
CA SER A 202 -2.97 14.55 -10.27
C SER A 202 -1.96 15.69 -10.12
N GLU A 203 -1.33 15.83 -8.95
CA GLU A 203 -0.38 16.90 -8.65
C GLU A 203 1.09 16.47 -8.68
N CYS A 204 1.36 15.20 -8.46
CA CYS A 204 2.71 14.67 -8.27
C CYS A 204 3.01 13.49 -9.20
N ALA A 205 4.30 13.28 -9.46
CA ALA A 205 4.75 12.10 -10.19
C ALA A 205 4.46 10.80 -9.42
N ALA A 206 4.25 9.70 -10.16
CA ALA A 206 3.92 8.38 -9.60
C ALA A 206 4.95 7.88 -8.57
N LEU A 207 6.23 8.23 -8.74
CA LEU A 207 7.28 7.90 -7.77
C LEU A 207 7.06 8.62 -6.42
N THR A 208 6.70 9.90 -6.45
CA THR A 208 6.41 10.69 -5.25
C THR A 208 5.13 10.19 -4.57
N VAL A 209 4.11 9.83 -5.34
CA VAL A 209 2.88 9.20 -4.82
C VAL A 209 3.23 7.90 -4.08
N THR A 210 4.05 7.05 -4.71
CA THR A 210 4.51 5.78 -4.11
C THR A 210 5.30 6.02 -2.82
N LEU A 211 6.12 7.07 -2.74
CA LEU A 211 6.81 7.48 -1.52
C LEU A 211 5.84 7.85 -0.40
N VAL A 212 4.88 8.74 -0.67
CA VAL A 212 3.89 9.17 0.33
C VAL A 212 3.05 7.99 0.82
N LEU A 213 2.65 7.08 -0.08
CA LEU A 213 1.94 5.84 0.27
C LEU A 213 2.79 4.92 1.15
N THR A 214 4.10 4.83 0.89
CA THR A 214 5.03 4.02 1.68
C THR A 214 5.19 4.61 3.08
N LEU A 215 5.36 5.94 3.18
CA LEU A 215 5.41 6.66 4.46
C LEU A 215 4.14 6.47 5.28
N ARG A 216 2.95 6.56 4.65
CA ARG A 216 1.67 6.33 5.33
C ARG A 216 1.62 4.95 5.98
N LYS A 217 1.99 3.90 5.22
CA LYS A 217 2.02 2.53 5.73
C LYS A 217 3.03 2.37 6.86
N PHE A 218 4.20 3.01 6.73
CA PHE A 218 5.23 3.00 7.75
C PHE A 218 4.77 3.70 9.05
N MET A 219 4.12 4.86 8.97
CA MET A 219 3.55 5.52 10.16
C MET A 219 2.48 4.66 10.84
N SER A 220 1.65 3.98 10.04
CA SER A 220 0.65 3.05 10.58
C SER A 220 1.31 1.88 11.33
N LEU A 221 2.47 1.40 10.87
CA LEU A 221 3.26 0.37 11.56
C LEU A 221 3.81 0.91 12.89
N LEU A 222 4.42 2.10 12.90
CA LEU A 222 4.93 2.70 14.14
C LEU A 222 3.82 2.95 15.16
N PHE A 223 2.67 3.48 14.71
CA PHE A 223 1.50 3.64 15.55
C PHE A 223 1.02 2.31 16.10
N SER A 224 1.02 1.25 15.29
CA SER A 224 0.64 -0.09 15.74
C SER A 224 1.57 -0.62 16.85
N ILE A 225 2.89 -0.46 16.71
CA ILE A 225 3.85 -0.87 17.77
C ILE A 225 3.56 -0.11 19.06
N PHE A 226 3.36 1.21 18.96
CA PHE A 226 3.07 2.06 20.11
C PHE A 226 1.74 1.70 20.78
N TYR A 227 0.68 1.51 19.98
CA TYR A 227 -0.66 1.20 20.48
C TYR A 227 -0.73 -0.17 21.16
N PHE A 228 -0.11 -1.21 20.59
CA PHE A 228 -0.07 -2.55 21.18
C PHE A 228 1.01 -2.70 22.27
N SER A 229 1.72 -1.63 22.63
CA SER A 229 2.78 -1.64 23.64
C SER A 229 3.86 -2.70 23.36
N ASN A 230 4.16 -2.96 22.09
CA ASN A 230 5.21 -3.88 21.70
C ASN A 230 6.59 -3.26 21.98
N PRO A 231 7.59 -4.06 22.40
CA PRO A 231 8.92 -3.54 22.73
C PRO A 231 9.58 -2.94 21.48
N PHE A 232 9.89 -1.63 21.54
CA PHE A 232 10.54 -0.93 20.45
C PHE A 232 12.06 -1.22 20.46
N THR A 233 12.46 -2.26 19.72
CA THR A 233 13.86 -2.71 19.64
C THR A 233 14.77 -1.72 18.90
N LEU A 234 16.09 -1.88 19.03
CA LEU A 234 17.09 -1.07 18.32
C LEU A 234 16.91 -1.11 16.80
N TYR A 235 16.46 -2.23 16.24
CA TYR A 235 16.16 -2.36 14.81
C TYR A 235 15.02 -1.44 14.35
N HIS A 236 14.00 -1.21 15.18
CA HIS A 236 12.93 -0.27 14.86
C HIS A 236 13.44 1.18 14.82
N TRP A 237 14.38 1.54 15.71
CA TRP A 237 15.04 2.86 15.69
C TRP A 237 15.88 3.05 14.43
N MET A 238 16.73 2.07 14.11
CA MET A 238 17.53 2.10 12.89
C MET A 238 16.65 2.19 11.62
N GLY A 239 15.64 1.33 11.52
CA GLY A 239 14.70 1.32 10.40
C GLY A 239 13.97 2.66 10.24
N SER A 240 13.51 3.24 11.35
CA SER A 240 12.86 4.57 11.35
C SER A 240 13.81 5.65 10.87
N PHE A 241 15.04 5.71 11.39
CA PHE A 241 16.02 6.69 10.96
C PHE A 241 16.33 6.60 9.46
N LEU A 242 16.46 5.38 8.92
CA LEU A 242 16.65 5.16 7.48
C LEU A 242 15.45 5.65 6.64
N VAL A 243 14.22 5.34 7.05
CA VAL A 243 13.01 5.75 6.31
C VAL A 243 12.84 7.27 6.31
N PHE A 244 12.98 7.91 7.47
CA PHE A 244 12.87 9.37 7.57
C PHE A 244 14.04 10.07 6.88
N GLY A 245 15.28 9.61 7.10
CA GLY A 245 16.47 10.15 6.45
C GLY A 245 16.42 10.05 4.93
N GLY A 246 16.05 8.88 4.40
CA GLY A 246 15.87 8.68 2.96
C GLY A 246 14.73 9.53 2.38
N THR A 247 13.65 9.74 3.14
CA THR A 247 12.56 10.64 2.73
C THR A 247 13.00 12.09 2.64
N LEU A 248 13.76 12.57 3.63
CA LEU A 248 14.31 13.92 3.63
C LEU A 248 15.30 14.13 2.49
N ALA A 249 16.14 13.13 2.21
CA ALA A 249 17.06 13.13 1.07
C ALA A 249 16.30 13.12 -0.27
N PHE A 250 15.18 12.40 -0.38
CA PHE A 250 14.35 12.38 -1.59
C PHE A 250 13.64 13.72 -1.85
N SER A 251 13.18 14.38 -0.78
CA SER A 251 12.39 15.61 -0.85
C SER A 251 13.21 16.85 -1.25
N ASP A 252 14.53 16.70 -1.48
CA ASP A 252 15.46 17.78 -1.83
C ASP A 252 15.40 18.99 -0.87
N ILE A 253 14.90 18.80 0.37
CA ILE A 253 14.70 19.87 1.37
C ILE A 253 16.01 20.61 1.62
N PHE A 254 17.12 19.87 1.74
CA PHE A 254 18.45 20.45 1.97
C PHE A 254 18.98 21.26 0.77
N SER A 255 18.55 20.96 -0.45
CA SER A 255 18.92 21.72 -1.65
C SER A 255 18.13 23.04 -1.75
N LYS A 256 16.84 23.02 -1.42
CA LYS A 256 16.02 24.26 -1.37
C LYS A 256 16.46 25.21 -0.26
N THR A 257 16.88 24.69 0.90
CA THR A 257 17.39 25.52 2.00
C THR A 257 18.69 26.22 1.62
N LYS A 258 19.64 25.53 0.97
CA LYS A 258 20.89 26.16 0.51
C LYS A 258 20.64 27.33 -0.46
N VAL A 259 19.77 27.16 -1.45
CA VAL A 259 19.42 28.22 -2.42
C VAL A 259 18.72 29.41 -1.74
N SER A 260 17.90 29.16 -0.72
CA SER A 260 17.25 30.23 0.05
C SER A 260 18.22 31.00 0.94
N THR A 261 19.31 30.39 1.42
CA THR A 261 20.33 31.10 2.22
C THR A 261 21.24 31.95 1.33
N THR A 262 21.57 31.49 0.12
CA THR A 262 22.39 32.27 -0.82
C THR A 262 21.68 33.53 -1.32
N LYS A 263 20.36 33.47 -1.54
CA LYS A 263 19.55 34.65 -1.94
C LYS A 263 19.33 35.70 -0.84
N LYS A 264 19.73 35.44 0.41
CA LYS A 264 19.63 36.40 1.52
C LYS A 264 20.94 37.15 1.79
N VAL A 265 21.99 36.87 1.02
CA VAL A 265 23.34 37.45 1.20
C VAL A 265 23.75 38.33 -0.01
N GLU A 266 22.84 38.53 -0.98
CA GLU A 266 23.00 39.53 -2.07
C GLU A 266 22.05 40.71 -1.87
#